data_AF-A0A6I3C5C7-F1
#
_entry.id   AF-A0A6I3C5C7-F1
#
_cell.length_a   1.000
_cell.length_b   1.000
_cell.length_c   1.000
_cell.angle_alpha   90.00
_cell.angle_beta   90.00
_cell.angle_gamma   90.00
#
_symmetry.space_group_name_H-M   'P 1'
#
loop_
_entity.id
_entity.type
_entity.pdbx_description
1 polymer ?
#
loop_
_entity_poly.entity_id
_entity_poly.type
_entity_poly.pdbx_seq_one_letter_code
_entity_poly.pdbx_strand_id
1 'polypeptide(L)' 'AGVASVSAPVFDGDRVIAAVGVSGPIERLTRQPGTKYGPAVMAAARRVEQALRGS' A
#
# COMPACT_ATOMS: atom_id res chain seq x y z
N ALA A 1 -16.69 10.46 12.80
CA ALA A 1 -15.45 9.65 12.84
C ALA A 1 -14.94 9.53 11.41
N GLY A 2 -13.66 9.86 11.18
CA GLY A 2 -13.07 9.87 9.83
C GLY A 2 -12.31 8.58 9.53
N VAL A 3 -12.17 8.24 8.24
CA VAL A 3 -11.34 7.12 7.78
C VAL A 3 -10.12 7.67 7.06
N ALA A 4 -8.96 7.10 7.33
CA ALA A 4 -7.74 7.31 6.56
C ALA A 4 -7.40 6.05 5.77
N SER A 5 -6.76 6.22 4.61
CA SER A 5 -6.25 5.12 3.81
C SER A 5 -4.90 5.47 3.18
N VAL A 6 -4.09 4.44 2.94
CA VAL A 6 -2.82 4.52 2.20
C VAL A 6 -2.76 3.33 1.27
N SER A 7 -2.36 3.57 0.03
CA SER A 7 -2.24 2.54 -1.00
C SER A 7 -0.90 2.63 -1.73
N ALA A 8 -0.44 1.50 -2.25
CA ALA A 8 0.71 1.37 -3.12
C ALA A 8 0.30 0.57 -4.37
N PRO A 9 0.77 0.97 -5.57
CA PRO A 9 0.57 0.19 -6.79
C PRO A 9 1.39 -1.10 -6.75
N VAL A 10 0.89 -2.15 -7.40
CA VAL A 10 1.62 -3.38 -7.73
C VAL A 10 1.86 -3.39 -9.23
N PHE A 11 3.12 -3.50 -9.63
CA PHE A 11 3.54 -3.49 -11.02
C PHE A 11 3.89 -4.89 -11.56
N ASP A 12 3.53 -5.11 -12.81
CA ASP A 12 4.10 -6.15 -13.67
C ASP A 12 4.74 -5.47 -14.89
N GLY A 13 6.08 -5.45 -14.92
CA GLY A 13 6.84 -4.56 -15.81
C GLY A 13 6.47 -3.09 -15.57
N ASP A 14 6.10 -2.38 -16.63
CA ASP A 14 5.66 -0.98 -16.57
C ASP A 14 4.14 -0.83 -16.33
N ARG A 15 3.41 -1.94 -16.20
CA ARG A 15 1.95 -1.94 -16.05
C ARG A 15 1.55 -2.06 -14.58
N VAL A 16 0.69 -1.17 -14.11
CA VAL A 16 -0.01 -1.35 -12.83
C VAL A 16 -1.11 -2.40 -13.01
N ILE A 17 -1.10 -3.44 -12.19
CA ILE A 17 -2.05 -4.57 -12.28
C ILE A 17 -2.93 -4.72 -11.03
N ALA A 18 -2.50 -4.18 -9.89
CA ALA A 18 -3.24 -4.22 -8.62
C ALA A 18 -2.77 -3.09 -7.67
N ALA A 19 -3.36 -3.03 -6.49
CA ALA A 19 -2.91 -2.15 -5.41
C ALA A 19 -2.97 -2.88 -4.05
N VAL A 20 -2.03 -2.57 -3.17
CA VAL A 20 -2.04 -2.96 -1.76
C VAL A 20 -2.40 -1.73 -0.95
N GLY A 21 -3.33 -1.85 -0.01
CA GLY A 21 -3.73 -0.72 0.83
C GLY A 21 -4.11 -1.12 2.25
N VAL A 22 -4.04 -0.13 3.14
CA VAL A 22 -4.51 -0.23 4.53
C VAL A 22 -5.47 0.92 4.82
N SER A 23 -6.54 0.63 5.57
CA SER A 23 -7.54 1.62 5.98
C SER A 23 -7.91 1.47 7.46
N GLY A 24 -8.50 2.53 8.02
CA GLY A 24 -8.94 2.53 9.43
C GLY A 24 -9.27 3.94 9.95
N PRO A 25 -9.58 4.06 11.25
CA PRO A 25 -9.93 5.34 11.87
C PRO A 25 -8.79 6.37 11.79
N ILE A 26 -9.10 7.60 11.41
CA ILE A 26 -8.11 8.67 11.21
C ILE A 26 -7.37 9.02 12.51
N GLU A 27 -8.05 8.84 13.65
CA GLU A 27 -7.48 9.11 14.98
C GLU A 27 -6.36 8.10 15.33
N ARG A 28 -6.36 6.90 14.73
CA ARG A 28 -5.37 5.84 14.95
C ARG A 28 -4.29 5.78 13.86
N LEU A 29 -4.67 6.09 12.62
CA LEU A 29 -3.77 6.09 11.45
C LEU A 29 -2.96 7.39 11.31
N THR A 30 -3.00 8.30 12.28
CA THR A 30 -2.40 9.66 12.26
C THR A 30 -3.01 10.60 11.21
N ARG A 31 -2.79 11.91 11.38
CA ARG A 31 -3.15 12.95 10.38
C ARG A 31 -2.31 12.85 9.10
N GLN A 32 -1.18 12.16 9.15
CA GLN A 32 -0.29 11.93 8.00
C GLN A 32 -0.07 10.43 7.77
N PRO A 33 -1.12 9.69 7.38
CA PRO A 33 -1.07 8.24 7.26
C PRO A 33 -0.07 7.81 6.17
N GLY A 34 0.03 8.58 5.07
CA GLY A 34 1.00 8.33 3.99
C GLY A 34 2.45 8.30 4.49
N THR A 35 2.87 9.27 5.32
CA THR A 35 4.23 9.32 5.85
C THR A 35 4.54 8.13 6.76
N LYS A 36 3.58 7.72 7.59
CA LYS A 36 3.78 6.65 8.58
C LYS A 36 3.69 5.24 7.98
N TYR A 37 2.70 5.01 7.12
CA TYR A 37 2.39 3.66 6.59
C TYR A 37 2.86 3.47 5.15
N GLY A 38 3.13 4.54 4.40
CA GLY A 38 3.59 4.48 3.00
C GLY A 38 4.78 3.55 2.79
N PRO A 39 5.87 3.64 3.58
CA PRO A 39 7.00 2.71 3.43
C PRO A 39 6.62 1.24 3.60
N ALA A 40 5.76 0.92 4.58
CA ALA A 40 5.32 -0.45 4.84
C ALA A 40 4.38 -0.97 3.75
N VAL A 41 3.43 -0.13 3.28
CA VAL A 41 2.49 -0.48 2.22
C VAL A 41 3.22 -0.68 0.88
N MET A 42 4.22 0.16 0.57
CA MET A 42 5.10 -0.01 -0.59
C MET A 42 5.94 -1.29 -0.50
N ALA A 43 6.50 -1.60 0.67
CA ALA A 43 7.25 -2.85 0.86
C ALA A 43 6.36 -4.09 0.66
N ALA A 44 5.11 -4.04 1.13
CA ALA A 44 4.13 -5.10 0.91
C ALA A 44 3.78 -5.25 -0.59
N ALA A 45 3.55 -4.15 -1.30
CA ALA A 45 3.32 -4.17 -2.75
C ALA A 45 4.48 -4.82 -3.51
N ARG A 46 5.73 -4.44 -3.20
CA ARG A 46 6.93 -5.06 -3.80
C ARG A 46 7.03 -6.56 -3.52
N ARG A 47 6.59 -7.03 -2.36
CA ARG A 47 6.57 -8.46 -2.04
C ARG A 47 5.55 -9.22 -2.88
N VAL A 48 4.41 -8.60 -3.21
CA VAL A 48 3.44 -9.16 -4.16
C VAL A 48 4.04 -9.21 -5.56
N GLU A 49 4.70 -8.14 -6.02
CA GLU A 49 5.39 -8.10 -7.33
C GLU A 49 6.44 -9.22 -7.45
N GLN A 50 7.22 -9.46 -6.39
CA GLN A 50 8.20 -10.55 -6.36
C GLN A 50 7.57 -11.92 -6.46
N ALA A 51 6.45 -12.16 -5.78
CA ALA A 51 5.74 -13.43 -5.83
C ALA A 51 5.15 -13.72 -7.22
N LEU A 52 4.68 -12.68 -7.91
CA LEU A 52 4.13 -12.80 -9.26
C LEU A 52 5.18 -13.14 -10.32
N ARG A 53 6.42 -12.67 -10.17
CA ARG A 53 7.52 -12.97 -11.12
C ARG A 53 8.03 -14.42 -11.05
N GLY A 54 7.74 -15.14 -9.97
CA GLY A 54 8.18 -16.52 -9.75
C GLY A 54 7.10 -17.58 -10.00
N SER A 55 5.91 -17.16 -10.45
CA SER A 55 4.77 -18.03 -10.79
C SER A 55 4.72 -18.26 -12.30
#